data_AF-A0A939FH30-F1
#
_entry.id   AF-A0A939FH30-F1
#
_cell.length_a   1.000
_cell.length_b   1.000
_cell.length_c   1.000
_cell.angle_alpha   90.00
_cell.angle_beta   90.00
_cell.angle_gamma   90.00
#
_symmetry.space_group_name_H-M   'P 1'
#
loop_
_entity.id
_entity.type
_entity.pdbx_description
1 polymer ?
#
loop_
_entity_poly.entity_id
_entity_poly.type
_entity_poly.pdbx_seq_one_letter_code
_entity_poly.pdbx_strand_id
1 'polypeptide(L)' 'LVARAVADAVGLREQALRPLVEILADFLTGKQLLLILDSCERLLTGTADLVASLTAAVPGLRLLATSRQPL' A
#
# COMPACT_ATOMS: atom_id res chain seq x y z
N LEU A 1 -3.16 -5.78 -7.86
CA LEU A 1 -3.93 -6.60 -6.90
C LEU A 1 -3.79 -6.09 -5.47
N VAL A 2 -2.58 -6.06 -4.88
CA VAL A 2 -2.39 -5.58 -3.49
C VAL A 2 -2.81 -4.11 -3.33
N ALA A 3 -2.36 -3.23 -4.22
CA ALA A 3 -2.77 -1.81 -4.21
C ALA A 3 -4.30 -1.65 -4.28
N ARG A 4 -4.98 -2.52 -5.05
CA ARG A 4 -6.42 -2.50 -5.18
C ARG A 4 -7.14 -2.89 -3.89
N ALA A 5 -6.67 -3.95 -3.24
CA ALA A 5 -7.20 -4.36 -1.93
C ALA A 5 -7.04 -3.26 -0.88
N VAL A 6 -5.89 -2.56 -0.85
CA VAL A 6 -5.69 -1.43 0.05
C VAL A 6 -6.65 -0.29 -0.27
N ALA A 7 -6.78 0.08 -1.55
CA ALA A 7 -7.70 1.13 -1.98
C ALA A 7 -9.16 0.84 -1.61
N ASP A 8 -9.62 -0.39 -1.86
CA ASP A 8 -10.98 -0.81 -1.51
C ASP A 8 -11.19 -0.75 0.02
N ALA A 9 -10.20 -1.15 0.82
CA ALA A 9 -10.25 -1.10 2.28
C ALA A 9 -10.36 0.34 2.85
N VAL A 10 -9.83 1.33 2.13
CA VAL A 10 -9.94 2.76 2.49
C VAL A 10 -11.02 3.50 1.70
N GLY A 11 -11.85 2.79 0.93
CA GLY A 11 -12.98 3.35 0.18
C GLY A 11 -12.59 4.17 -1.06
N LEU A 12 -11.36 4.00 -1.57
CA LEU A 12 -10.88 4.65 -2.78
C LEU A 12 -11.24 3.84 -4.01
N ARG A 13 -11.46 4.54 -5.13
CA ARG A 13 -11.74 3.93 -6.43
C ARG A 13 -10.61 4.26 -7.40
N GLU A 14 -10.27 3.30 -8.26
CA GLU A 14 -9.39 3.54 -9.39
C GLU A 14 -9.97 4.63 -10.30
N GLN A 15 -9.08 5.52 -10.77
CA GLN A 15 -9.41 6.57 -11.72
C GLN A 15 -8.68 6.25 -13.02
N ALA A 16 -9.38 6.34 -14.16
CA ALA A 16 -8.90 5.85 -15.46
C ALA A 16 -7.56 6.46 -15.94
N LEU A 17 -7.16 7.62 -15.39
CA LEU A 17 -5.98 8.37 -15.82
C LEU A 17 -4.90 8.49 -14.74
N ARG A 18 -5.07 7.87 -13.57
CA ARG A 18 -4.11 7.96 -12.46
C ARG A 18 -3.73 6.59 -11.92
N PRO A 19 -2.43 6.29 -11.78
CA PRO A 19 -1.98 5.07 -11.13
C PRO A 19 -2.54 4.98 -9.70
N LEU A 20 -3.05 3.81 -9.33
CA LEU A 20 -3.68 3.63 -8.02
C LEU A 20 -2.73 3.88 -6.84
N VAL A 21 -1.44 3.61 -7.02
CA VAL A 21 -0.42 3.87 -6.00
C VAL A 21 -0.27 5.36 -5.68
N GLU A 22 -0.44 6.24 -6.68
CA GLU A 22 -0.42 7.69 -6.46
C GLU A 22 -1.66 8.16 -5.71
N ILE A 23 -2.84 7.63 -6.08
CA ILE A 23 -4.09 7.91 -5.37
C ILE A 23 -3.99 7.49 -3.89
N LEU A 24 -3.39 6.32 -3.64
CA LEU A 24 -3.11 5.86 -2.28
C LEU A 24 -2.13 6.77 -1.55
N ALA A 25 -1.02 7.17 -2.19
CA ALA A 25 -0.03 8.04 -1.59
C ALA A 25 -0.64 9.40 -1.18
N ASP A 26 -1.43 10.01 -2.07
CA ASP A 26 -2.16 11.25 -1.80
C ASP A 26 -3.09 11.09 -0.60
N PHE A 27 -3.84 9.98 -0.56
CA PHE A 27 -4.74 9.70 0.55
C PHE A 27 -3.99 9.51 1.87
N LEU A 28 -2.86 8.81 1.87
CA LEU A 28 -2.11 8.49 3.09
C LEU A 28 -1.32 9.69 3.63
N THR A 29 -0.99 10.65 2.77
CA THR A 29 -0.16 11.82 3.13
C THR A 29 -0.80 12.64 4.26
N GLY A 30 0.01 12.90 5.31
CA GLY A 30 -0.41 13.67 6.48
C GLY A 30 -1.32 12.92 7.47
N LYS A 31 -1.72 11.67 7.19
CA LYS A 31 -2.56 10.89 8.12
C LYS A 31 -1.72 10.18 9.17
N GLN A 32 -2.19 10.19 10.40
CA GLN A 32 -1.62 9.42 11.51
C GLN A 32 -2.31 8.06 11.59
N LEU A 33 -1.83 7.09 10.80
CA LEU A 33 -2.37 5.73 10.75
C LEU A 33 -1.27 4.67 10.77
N LEU A 34 -1.66 3.40 10.80
CA LEU A 34 -0.80 2.24 10.59
C LEU A 34 -1.44 1.37 9.52
N LEU A 35 -0.74 1.15 8.40
CA LEU A 35 -1.17 0.22 7.35
C LEU A 35 -0.65 -1.18 7.69
N ILE A 36 -1.55 -2.14 7.85
CA ILE A 36 -1.20 -3.55 8.14
C ILE A 36 -1.47 -4.37 6.88
N LEU A 37 -0.45 -5.06 6.39
CA LEU A 37 -0.52 -6.02 5.30
C LEU A 37 -0.23 -7.41 5.87
N ASP A 38 -1.24 -8.27 5.92
CA ASP A 38 -1.13 -9.60 6.50
C ASP A 38 -1.01 -10.71 5.45
N SER A 39 -0.26 -11.76 5.79
CA SER A 39 -0.05 -12.97 4.98
C SER A 39 0.51 -12.66 3.57
N CYS A 40 1.52 -11.80 3.50
CA CYS A 40 2.05 -11.26 2.24
C CYS A 40 2.76 -12.31 1.37
N GLU A 41 3.07 -13.51 1.89
CA GLU A 41 3.74 -14.58 1.13
C GLU A 41 2.98 -15.00 -0.14
N ARG A 42 1.67 -14.77 -0.21
CA ARG A 42 0.85 -15.11 -1.39
C ARG A 42 1.08 -14.17 -2.57
N LEU A 43 1.54 -12.95 -2.30
CA LEU A 43 1.71 -11.87 -3.28
C LEU A 43 3.01 -11.11 -3.00
N LEU A 44 4.11 -11.84 -2.74
CA LEU A 44 5.35 -11.27 -2.19
C LEU A 44 5.86 -10.08 -3.00
N THR A 45 6.13 -10.27 -4.29
CA THR A 45 6.63 -9.21 -5.18
C THR A 45 5.67 -8.03 -5.26
N GLY A 46 4.38 -8.28 -5.48
CA GLY A 46 3.39 -7.20 -5.57
C GLY A 46 3.19 -6.43 -4.25
N THR A 47 3.46 -7.07 -3.12
CA THR A 47 3.44 -6.41 -1.80
C THR A 47 4.72 -5.60 -1.61
N ALA A 48 5.89 -6.16 -1.91
CA ALA A 48 7.18 -5.49 -1.84
C ALA A 48 7.20 -4.21 -2.70
N ASP A 49 6.75 -4.30 -3.95
CA ASP A 49 6.67 -3.16 -4.87
C ASP A 49 5.77 -2.05 -4.33
N LEU A 50 4.62 -2.41 -3.74
CA LEU A 50 3.71 -1.46 -3.14
C LEU A 50 4.31 -0.78 -1.89
N VAL A 51 4.91 -1.57 -1.01
CA VAL A 51 5.57 -1.07 0.21
C VAL A 51 6.68 -0.10 -0.16
N ALA A 52 7.56 -0.48 -1.09
CA ALA A 52 8.63 0.38 -1.59
C ALA A 52 8.09 1.68 -2.19
N SER A 53 7.06 1.60 -3.03
CA SER A 53 6.47 2.78 -3.66
C SER A 53 5.82 3.73 -2.64
N LEU A 54 5.04 3.20 -1.68
CA LEU A 54 4.35 4.02 -0.69
C LEU A 54 5.31 4.63 0.34
N THR A 55 6.32 3.89 0.78
CA THR A 55 7.33 4.41 1.72
C THR A 55 8.21 5.49 1.09
N ALA A 56 8.51 5.38 -0.20
CA ALA A 56 9.20 6.43 -0.94
C ALA A 56 8.32 7.68 -1.13
N ALA A 57 7.02 7.50 -1.43
CA ALA A 57 6.11 8.61 -1.73
C ALA A 57 5.54 9.32 -0.50
N VAL A 58 5.43 8.64 0.65
CA VAL A 58 4.77 9.16 1.86
C VAL A 58 5.72 9.13 3.05
N PRO A 59 6.53 10.19 3.24
CA PRO A 59 7.39 10.33 4.41
C PRO A 59 6.59 10.23 5.71
N GLY A 60 7.04 9.38 6.63
CA GLY A 60 6.37 9.16 7.91
C GLY A 60 5.23 8.14 7.89
N LEU A 61 4.97 7.49 6.75
CA LEU A 61 4.06 6.34 6.69
C LEU A 61 4.55 5.21 7.62
N ARG A 62 3.66 4.71 8.46
CA ARG A 62 3.90 3.51 9.29
C ARG A 62 3.25 2.31 8.64
N LEU A 63 4.04 1.25 8.45
CA LEU A 63 3.60 0.01 7.80
C LEU A 63 4.06 -1.20 8.62
N LEU A 64 3.19 -2.19 8.75
CA LEU A 64 3.52 -3.51 9.26
C LEU A 64 3.13 -4.56 8.22
N ALA A 65 4.12 -5.28 7.70
CA ALA A 65 3.90 -6.42 6.83
C ALA A 65 4.24 -7.71 7.58
N THR A 66 3.31 -8.65 7.63
CA THR A 66 3.55 -10.00 8.14
C THR A 66 3.65 -10.97 6.97
N SER A 67 4.71 -11.78 6.98
CA SER A 67 5.03 -12.73 5.91
C SER A 67 5.89 -13.86 6.45
N ARG A 68 5.78 -15.04 5.83
CA ARG A 68 6.68 -16.19 6.10
C ARG A 68 8.01 -16.10 5.33
N GLN A 69 8.11 -15.18 4.38
CA GLN A 69 9.30 -14.94 3.57
C GLN A 69 9.67 -13.45 3.66
N PRO A 70 10.97 -13.10 3.55
CA PRO A 70 11.40 -11.69 3.50
C PRO A 70 10.67 -10.96 2.37
N LEU A 71 10.18 -9.75 2.69
CA LEU A 71 9.54 -8.85 1.74
C LEU A 71 10.59 -8.11 0.91
#